data_AF-A0A2T2SA71-F1
#
_entry.id   AF-A0A2T2SA71-F1
#
_cell.length_a   1.000
_cell.length_b   1.000
_cell.length_c   1.000
_cell.angle_alpha   90.00
_cell.angle_beta   90.00
_cell.angle_gamma   90.00
#
_symmetry.space_group_name_H-M   'P 1'
#
loop_
_entity.id
_entity.type
_entity.pdbx_description
1 polymer ?
#
loop_
_entity_poly.entity_id
_entity_poly.type
_entity_poly.pdbx_seq_one_letter_code
_entity_poly.pdbx_strand_id
1 'polypeptide(L)' 'MTIDRCYCYDQSFEALKTVAEDTGADSIDDLQVHVTFGENCQLCHPYVRRMLETGQTVFHEVIEEDTP' A
#
# COMPACT_ATOMS: atom_id res chain seq x y z
N MET A 1 4.46 16.64 -3.65
CA MET A 1 3.38 15.73 -4.09
C MET A 1 3.25 14.68 -3.01
N THR A 2 2.04 14.38 -2.56
CA THR A 2 1.81 13.43 -1.46
C THR A 2 1.31 12.13 -2.04
N ILE A 3 1.87 11.02 -1.58
CA ILE A 3 1.48 9.67 -1.97
C ILE A 3 0.99 9.00 -0.69
N ASP A 4 -0.31 9.13 -0.45
CA ASP A 4 -1.03 8.57 0.70
C ASP A 4 -2.06 7.50 0.32
N ARG A 5 -2.20 7.20 -0.98
CA ARG A 5 -3.28 6.33 -1.48
C ARG A 5 -2.94 5.64 -2.79
N CYS A 6 -3.67 4.55 -3.05
CA CYS A 6 -3.81 3.98 -4.38
C CYS A 6 -4.75 4.85 -5.22
N TYR A 7 -4.20 5.54 -6.22
CA TYR A 7 -4.99 6.42 -7.10
C TYR A 7 -6.02 5.69 -7.97
N CYS A 8 -5.80 4.42 -8.30
CA CYS A 8 -6.74 3.66 -9.13
C CYS A 8 -8.05 3.32 -8.42
N TYR A 9 -7.98 3.07 -7.10
CA TYR A 9 -9.11 2.59 -6.30
C TYR A 9 -9.49 3.57 -5.18
N ASP A 10 -8.85 4.75 -5.14
CA ASP A 10 -8.95 5.77 -4.09
C ASP A 10 -8.83 5.21 -2.65
N GLN A 11 -7.98 4.21 -2.48
CA GLN A 11 -7.75 3.57 -1.17
C GLN A 11 -6.55 4.20 -0.47
N SER A 12 -6.77 4.85 0.68
CA SER A 12 -5.67 5.43 1.47
C SER A 12 -4.85 4.36 2.17
N PHE A 13 -3.56 4.60 2.33
CA PHE A 13 -2.66 3.72 3.06
C PHE A 13 -3.04 3.63 4.54
N GLU A 14 -3.63 4.68 5.13
CA GLU A 14 -4.20 4.57 6.49
C GLU A 14 -5.35 3.54 6.57
N ALA A 15 -6.23 3.53 5.57
CA ALA A 15 -7.31 2.54 5.51
C ALA A 15 -6.73 1.12 5.29
N LEU A 16 -5.79 0.98 4.35
CA LEU A 16 -5.09 -0.29 4.10
C LEU A 16 -4.37 -0.81 5.34
N LYS A 17 -3.68 0.06 6.09
CA LYS A 17 -3.02 -0.28 7.35
C LYS A 17 -4.03 -0.75 8.40
N THR A 18 -5.16 -0.07 8.53
CA THR A 18 -6.21 -0.47 9.47
C THR A 18 -6.73 -1.87 9.13
N VAL A 19 -6.94 -2.18 7.85
CA VAL A 19 -7.31 -3.52 7.40
C VAL A 19 -6.22 -4.52 7.73
N ALA A 20 -4.94 -4.19 7.47
CA ALA A 20 -3.81 -5.07 7.79
C ALA A 20 -3.74 -5.41 9.28
N GLU A 21 -3.94 -4.43 10.15
CA GLU A 21 -3.93 -4.63 11.60
C GLU A 21 -5.13 -5.45 12.10
N ASP A 22 -6.32 -5.28 11.49
CA ASP A 22 -7.53 -6.00 11.86
C ASP A 22 -7.51 -7.47 11.39
N THR A 23 -6.97 -7.72 10.20
CA THR A 23 -6.93 -9.06 9.59
C THR A 23 -5.63 -9.82 9.88
N GLY A 24 -4.59 -9.11 10.29
CA GLY A 24 -3.24 -9.67 10.46
C GLY A 24 -2.48 -9.85 9.14
N ALA A 25 -2.87 -9.16 8.07
CA ALA A 25 -2.19 -9.27 6.78
C ALA A 25 -0.80 -8.62 6.81
N ASP A 26 0.23 -9.38 6.45
CA ASP A 26 1.63 -8.93 6.40
C ASP A 26 2.18 -8.75 4.97
N SER A 27 1.38 -9.06 3.96
CA SER A 27 1.77 -9.08 2.55
C SER A 27 0.72 -8.42 1.65
N ILE A 28 1.12 -7.96 0.45
CA ILE A 28 0.22 -7.34 -0.54
C ILE A 28 -0.93 -8.29 -0.89
N ASP A 29 -0.61 -9.53 -1.24
CA ASP A 29 -1.59 -10.56 -1.61
C ASP A 29 -2.61 -10.81 -0.49
N ASP A 30 -2.16 -10.97 0.76
CA ASP A 30 -3.05 -11.14 1.91
C ASP A 30 -3.98 -9.92 2.08
N LEU A 31 -3.45 -8.71 1.92
CA LEU A 31 -4.24 -7.50 2.04
C LEU A 31 -5.27 -7.39 0.89
N GLN A 32 -4.91 -7.82 -0.31
CA GLN A 32 -5.79 -7.84 -1.48
C GLN A 32 -6.98 -8.80 -1.35
N VAL A 33 -6.88 -9.82 -0.49
CA VAL A 33 -8.02 -10.69 -0.14
C VAL A 33 -9.12 -9.91 0.60
N HIS A 34 -8.74 -8.87 1.34
CA HIS A 34 -9.66 -8.09 2.18
C HIS A 34 -10.07 -6.74 1.58
N VAL A 35 -9.22 -6.13 0.74
CA VAL A 35 -9.46 -4.82 0.14
C VAL A 35 -8.87 -4.72 -1.26
N THR A 36 -9.64 -4.15 -2.19
CA THR A 36 -9.22 -3.97 -3.58
C THR A 36 -8.27 -2.78 -3.72
N PHE A 37 -6.99 -3.03 -4.00
CA PHE A 37 -6.01 -2.00 -4.33
C PHE A 37 -4.91 -2.55 -5.24
N GLY A 38 -4.22 -1.68 -5.99
CA GLY A 38 -3.00 -2.05 -6.69
C GLY A 38 -3.14 -3.05 -7.85
N GLU A 39 -4.34 -3.50 -8.20
CA GLU A 39 -4.56 -4.46 -9.30
C GLU A 39 -4.55 -3.81 -10.71
N ASN A 40 -4.51 -2.47 -10.79
CA ASN A 40 -4.57 -1.74 -12.06
C ASN A 40 -3.19 -1.23 -12.51
N CYS A 41 -2.63 -0.23 -11.81
CA CYS A 41 -1.33 0.35 -12.17
C CYS A 41 -0.15 -0.24 -11.37
N GLN A 42 -0.44 -0.94 -10.26
CA GLN A 42 0.55 -1.51 -9.33
C GLN A 42 1.52 -0.51 -8.67
N LEU A 43 1.46 0.79 -9.00
CA LEU A 43 2.36 1.81 -8.46
C LEU A 43 2.29 1.97 -6.94
N CYS A 44 1.18 1.60 -6.30
CA CYS A 44 1.05 1.69 -4.85
C CYS A 44 1.75 0.55 -4.09
N HIS A 45 2.12 -0.55 -4.76
CA HIS A 45 2.72 -1.73 -4.13
C HIS A 45 3.96 -1.43 -3.28
N PRO A 46 4.99 -0.71 -3.77
CA PRO A 46 6.17 -0.41 -2.95
C PRO A 46 5.83 0.39 -1.69
N TYR A 47 4.86 1.30 -1.77
CA TYR A 47 4.41 2.09 -0.63
C TYR A 47 3.62 1.27 0.38
N VAL A 48 2.75 0.38 -0.09
CA VAL A 48 1.97 -0.51 0.79
C VAL A 48 2.89 -1.51 1.48
N ARG A 49 3.89 -2.05 0.78
CA ARG A 49 4.91 -2.89 1.39
C ARG A 49 5.68 -2.14 2.49
N ARG A 50 6.16 -0.94 2.17
CA ARG A 50 6.85 -0.05 3.12
C ARG A 50 5.96 0.31 4.32
N MET A 51 4.67 0.51 4.08
CA MET A 51 3.65 0.74 5.10
C MET A 51 3.49 -0.47 6.02
N LEU A 52 3.48 -1.70 5.48
CA LEU A 52 3.43 -2.92 6.28
C LEU A 52 4.71 -3.09 7.13
N GLU A 53 5.88 -2.76 6.58
CA GLU A 53 7.16 -2.88 7.29
C GLU A 53 7.40 -1.81 8.36
N THR A 54 6.97 -0.57 8.13
CA THR A 54 7.30 0.58 8.98
C THR A 54 6.10 1.24 9.66
N GLY A 55 4.89 0.94 9.19
CA GLY A 55 3.67 1.63 9.59
C GLY A 55 3.48 3.02 8.97
N GLN A 56 4.35 3.47 8.06
CA GLN A 56 4.26 4.76 7.37
C GLN A 56 3.15 4.75 6.32
N THR A 57 2.23 5.71 6.39
CA THR A 57 1.05 5.80 5.50
C THR A 57 1.09 7.02 4.56
N VAL A 58 2.10 7.88 4.69
CA VAL A 58 2.24 9.10 3.88
C VAL A 58 3.66 9.20 3.38
N PHE A 59 3.80 9.27 2.06
CA PHE A 59 5.09 9.39 1.37
C PHE A 59 5.15 10.68 0.56
N HIS A 60 6.35 11.23 0.43
CA HIS A 60 6.61 12.48 -0.31
C HIS A 60 7.65 12.28 -1.43
N GLU A 61 8.14 11.06 -1.58
CA GLU A 61 9.16 10.63 -2.53
C GLU A 61 8.66 9.39 -3.27
N VAL A 62 9.13 9.20 -4.50
CA VAL A 62 8.78 8.01 -5.28
C VAL A 62 9.67 6.86 -4.83
N ILE A 63 9.07 5.76 -4.39
CA ILE A 63 9.81 4.53 -4.09
C ILE A 63 9.98 3.78 -5.41
N GLU A 64 11.18 3.84 -5.97
CA GLU A 64 11.57 2.99 -7.10
C GLU A 64 12.08 1.67 -6.53
N GLU A 65 11.35 0.57 -6.76
CA GLU A 65 11.92 -0.77 -6.55
C GLU A 65 12.92 -1.00 -7.70
N ASP A 66 14.20 -0.71 -7.43
CA ASP A 66 15.35 -1.06 -8.28
C ASP A 66 15.18 -2.51 -8.73
N THR A 67 14.75 -2.69 -9.98
CA THR A 67 14.70 -4.01 -10.61
C THR A 67 16.07 -4.21 -11.27
N PRO A 68 16.95 -5.08 -10.74
CA PRO A 68 18.24 -5.37 -11.36
C PRO A 68 18.11 -6.10 -12.71
#